data_AF-K1U9T0-F1
#
_entry.id   AF-K1U9T0-F1
#
_cell.length_a   1.000
_cell.length_b   1.000
_cell.length_c   1.000
_cell.angle_alpha   90.00
_cell.angle_beta   90.00
_cell.angle_gamma   90.00
#
_symmetry.space_group_name_H-M   'P 1'
#
loop_
_entity.id
_entity.type
_entity.pdbx_description
1 polymer ?
#
loop_
_entity_poly.entity_id
_entity_poly.type
_entity_poly.pdbx_seq_one_letter_code
_entity_poly.pdbx_strand_id
1 'polypeptide(L)'
;LLDENFVQPLDLNDNTGEQNSLADAIGSFNPVWDSGEDSDACFWRAVPFAKQVLENEIAAANAVNRADETVQNAYKNSKDGIVVLPDYMPWKNGLYKTDALFVVYPSQRGGYSAQCVTDYKTRRSKVPFPPAWGGQPEEILREKSGLALKFCHPSRFLVTAETKEDAIEACRRALRAAGRPVSAQ
;
A
#
# COMPACT_ATOMS: atom_id res chain seq x y z
N LEU A 1 -9.38 3.37 -11.61
CA LEU A 1 -9.28 3.21 -10.13
C LEU A 1 -10.63 2.92 -9.52
N LEU A 2 -11.55 3.89 -9.48
CA LEU A 2 -12.90 3.68 -8.94
C LEU A 2 -13.70 2.69 -9.80
N ASP A 3 -13.71 2.89 -11.13
CA ASP A 3 -14.43 2.02 -12.06
C ASP A 3 -14.00 0.54 -11.91
N GLU A 4 -12.74 0.23 -12.21
CA GLU A 4 -12.21 -1.14 -12.17
C GLU A 4 -12.22 -1.83 -10.80
N ASN A 5 -11.99 -1.10 -9.70
CA ASN A 5 -11.80 -1.73 -8.38
C ASN A 5 -13.02 -1.62 -7.45
N PHE A 6 -13.99 -0.77 -7.77
CA PHE A 6 -15.18 -0.55 -6.94
C PHE A 6 -16.48 -0.78 -7.72
N VAL A 7 -16.64 -0.17 -8.91
CA VAL A 7 -17.88 -0.27 -9.70
C VAL A 7 -18.00 -1.64 -10.38
N GLN A 8 -17.00 -2.05 -11.16
CA GLN A 8 -17.05 -3.31 -11.90
C GLN A 8 -17.27 -4.56 -11.02
N PRO A 9 -16.68 -4.68 -9.81
CA PRO A 9 -17.00 -5.79 -8.90
C PRO A 9 -18.45 -5.79 -8.40
N LEU A 10 -19.09 -4.63 -8.29
CA LEU A 10 -20.52 -4.53 -7.96
C LEU A 10 -21.37 -4.91 -9.18
N ASP A 11 -21.02 -4.41 -10.37
CA ASP A 11 -21.68 -4.79 -11.62
C ASP A 11 -21.58 -6.30 -11.87
N LEU A 12 -20.43 -6.92 -11.58
CA LEU A 12 -20.25 -8.36 -11.73
C LEU A 12 -21.16 -9.14 -10.79
N ASN A 13 -21.26 -8.71 -9.51
CA ASN A 13 -22.20 -9.29 -8.55
C ASN A 13 -23.64 -9.16 -9.04
N ASP A 14 -24.06 -7.97 -9.48
CA ASP A 14 -25.42 -7.71 -9.95
C ASP A 14 -25.78 -8.54 -11.21
N ASN A 15 -24.84 -8.66 -12.14
CA ASN A 15 -25.06 -9.38 -13.40
C ASN A 15 -24.96 -10.91 -13.30
N THR A 16 -24.24 -11.44 -12.32
CA THR A 16 -23.90 -12.88 -12.29
C THR A 16 -24.17 -13.58 -10.97
N GLY A 17 -24.40 -12.83 -9.88
CA GLY A 17 -24.47 -13.36 -8.53
C GLY A 17 -23.11 -13.68 -7.90
N GLU A 18 -21.99 -13.31 -8.52
CA GLU A 18 -20.64 -13.44 -7.95
C GLU A 18 -20.57 -12.78 -6.56
N GLN A 19 -19.95 -13.43 -5.57
CA GLN A 19 -19.92 -12.90 -4.21
C GLN A 19 -19.24 -11.53 -4.11
N ASN A 20 -19.86 -10.61 -3.37
CA ASN A 20 -19.29 -9.29 -3.09
C ASN A 20 -19.68 -8.85 -1.68
N SER A 21 -18.69 -8.72 -0.79
CA SER A 21 -18.96 -8.42 0.62
C SER A 21 -19.62 -7.06 0.87
N LEU A 22 -19.41 -6.07 -0.01
CA LEU A 22 -20.10 -4.79 0.13
C LEU A 22 -21.56 -4.91 -0.31
N ALA A 23 -21.82 -5.62 -1.41
CA ALA A 23 -23.19 -5.92 -1.84
C ALA A 23 -23.93 -6.72 -0.77
N ASP A 24 -23.29 -7.73 -0.17
CA ASP A 24 -23.86 -8.52 0.94
C ASP A 24 -24.15 -7.65 2.17
N ALA A 25 -23.23 -6.74 2.53
CA ALA A 25 -23.41 -5.83 3.66
C ALA A 25 -24.57 -4.85 3.42
N ILE A 26 -24.71 -4.29 2.22
CA ILE A 26 -25.86 -3.45 1.85
C ILE A 26 -27.14 -4.31 1.81
N GLY A 27 -27.06 -5.51 1.27
CA GLY A 27 -28.16 -6.48 1.19
C GLY A 27 -28.67 -6.92 2.56
N SER A 28 -27.83 -6.90 3.59
CA SER A 28 -28.23 -7.21 4.97
C SER A 28 -29.24 -6.25 5.59
N PHE A 29 -29.48 -5.10 4.94
CA PHE A 29 -30.55 -4.19 5.32
C PHE A 29 -31.93 -4.62 4.83
N ASN A 30 -32.00 -5.54 3.84
CA ASN A 30 -33.27 -6.07 3.36
C ASN A 30 -34.00 -6.78 4.50
N PRO A 31 -35.34 -6.70 4.53
CA PRO A 31 -36.12 -7.44 5.50
C PRO A 31 -35.87 -8.94 5.32
N VAL A 32 -35.75 -9.67 6.44
CA VAL A 32 -35.82 -11.13 6.39
C VAL A 32 -37.24 -11.56 6.03
N TRP A 33 -37.37 -12.75 5.45
CA TRP A 33 -38.61 -13.21 4.80
C TRP A 33 -39.85 -13.21 5.72
N ASP A 34 -39.67 -13.24 7.04
CA ASP A 34 -40.72 -13.33 8.07
C ASP A 34 -40.82 -12.10 8.99
N SER A 35 -40.04 -11.03 8.78
CA SER A 35 -40.04 -9.88 9.72
C SER A 35 -41.27 -8.97 9.58
N GLY A 36 -41.89 -8.95 8.40
CA GLY A 36 -42.97 -8.00 8.09
C GLY A 36 -42.52 -6.53 8.06
N GLU A 37 -41.20 -6.27 8.11
CA GLU A 37 -40.66 -4.92 7.96
C GLU A 37 -40.96 -4.37 6.56
N ASP A 38 -41.21 -3.06 6.50
CA ASP A 38 -41.40 -2.35 5.24
C ASP A 38 -40.09 -2.27 4.45
N SER A 39 -40.13 -2.73 3.20
CA SER A 39 -38.96 -2.77 2.32
C SER A 39 -38.43 -1.37 2.00
N ASP A 40 -39.31 -0.37 1.88
CA ASP A 40 -38.89 1.01 1.59
C ASP A 40 -38.17 1.62 2.80
N ALA A 41 -38.70 1.42 4.01
CA ALA A 41 -38.03 1.81 5.24
C ALA A 41 -36.64 1.15 5.37
N CYS A 42 -36.52 -0.14 5.04
CA CYS A 42 -35.26 -0.87 5.01
C CYS A 42 -34.26 -0.27 4.01
N PHE A 43 -34.71 0.00 2.78
CA PHE A 43 -33.92 0.65 1.74
C PHE A 43 -33.36 1.99 2.21
N TRP A 44 -34.21 2.85 2.79
CA TRP A 44 -33.77 4.17 3.27
C TRP A 44 -32.79 4.10 4.45
N ARG A 45 -32.78 3.02 5.24
CA ARG A 45 -31.71 2.76 6.23
C ARG A 45 -30.37 2.41 5.57
N ALA A 46 -30.40 1.72 4.43
CA ALA A 46 -29.20 1.32 3.69
C ALA A 46 -28.53 2.49 2.95
N VAL A 47 -29.33 3.42 2.40
CA VAL A 47 -28.87 4.57 1.61
C VAL A 47 -27.74 5.38 2.27
N PRO A 48 -27.83 5.85 3.53
CA PRO A 48 -26.74 6.63 4.14
C PRO A 48 -25.44 5.83 4.28
N PHE A 49 -25.54 4.52 4.56
CA PHE A 49 -24.37 3.65 4.61
C PHE A 49 -23.70 3.53 3.23
N ALA A 50 -24.48 3.19 2.19
CA ALA A 50 -23.97 3.08 0.82
C ALA A 50 -23.37 4.40 0.32
N LYS A 51 -24.02 5.53 0.62
CA LYS A 51 -23.52 6.87 0.29
C LYS A 51 -22.16 7.15 0.93
N GLN A 52 -22.02 6.89 2.23
CA GLN A 52 -20.77 7.16 2.94
C GLN A 52 -19.61 6.33 2.40
N VAL A 53 -19.87 5.06 2.04
CA VAL A 53 -18.87 4.19 1.40
C VAL A 53 -18.45 4.78 0.05
N LEU A 54 -19.40 5.15 -0.81
CA LEU A 54 -19.11 5.73 -2.12
C LEU A 54 -18.30 7.05 -2.01
N GLU A 55 -18.68 7.94 -1.07
CA GLU A 55 -17.96 9.19 -0.83
C GLU A 55 -16.50 8.94 -0.40
N ASN A 56 -16.26 7.93 0.45
CA ASN A 56 -14.91 7.54 0.86
C ASN A 56 -14.08 7.01 -0.31
N GLU A 57 -14.68 6.19 -1.18
CA GLU A 57 -13.99 5.65 -2.37
C GLU A 57 -13.65 6.74 -3.39
N ILE A 58 -14.56 7.70 -3.60
CA ILE A 58 -14.29 8.89 -4.42
C ILE A 58 -13.16 9.72 -3.80
N ALA A 59 -13.20 9.95 -2.49
CA ALA A 59 -12.16 10.70 -1.79
C ALA A 59 -10.79 10.00 -1.88
N ALA A 60 -10.76 8.68 -1.74
CA ALA A 60 -9.55 7.86 -1.89
C ALA A 60 -9.00 7.92 -3.32
N ALA A 61 -9.85 7.77 -4.33
CA ALA A 61 -9.45 7.89 -5.74
C ALA A 61 -8.85 9.29 -6.03
N ASN A 62 -9.49 10.35 -5.52
CA ASN A 62 -8.98 11.71 -5.65
C ASN A 62 -7.67 11.92 -4.88
N ALA A 63 -7.47 11.28 -3.72
CA ALA A 63 -6.22 11.32 -2.99
C ALA A 63 -5.08 10.66 -3.77
N VAL A 64 -5.35 9.56 -4.47
CA VAL A 64 -4.37 8.95 -5.38
C VAL A 64 -4.01 9.92 -6.51
N ASN A 65 -4.98 10.58 -7.13
CA ASN A 65 -4.72 11.56 -8.18
C ASN A 65 -3.85 12.72 -7.69
N ARG A 66 -4.10 13.24 -6.48
CA ARG A 66 -3.25 14.28 -5.86
C ARG A 66 -1.83 13.80 -5.56
N ALA A 67 -1.68 12.54 -5.16
CA ALA A 67 -0.38 11.95 -4.88
C ALA A 67 0.42 11.65 -6.16
N ASP A 68 -0.25 11.39 -7.29
CA ASP A 68 0.40 10.93 -8.52
C ASP A 68 1.47 11.90 -9.00
N GLU A 69 1.18 13.21 -9.09
CA GLU A 69 2.18 14.19 -9.50
C GLU A 69 3.41 14.20 -8.58
N THR A 70 3.19 14.11 -7.27
CA THR A 70 4.28 14.06 -6.28
C THR A 70 5.11 12.79 -6.43
N VAL A 71 4.46 11.64 -6.62
CA VAL A 71 5.12 10.34 -6.82
C VAL A 71 5.89 10.30 -8.13
N GLN A 72 5.33 10.81 -9.23
CA GLN A 72 6.02 10.90 -10.52
C GLN A 72 7.23 11.82 -10.45
N ASN A 73 7.11 12.97 -9.78
CA ASN A 73 8.24 13.87 -9.57
C ASN A 73 9.32 13.25 -8.69
N ALA A 74 8.96 12.56 -7.61
CA ALA A 74 9.92 11.83 -6.78
C ALA A 74 10.60 10.69 -7.55
N TYR A 75 9.87 9.99 -8.42
CA TYR A 75 10.41 8.95 -9.28
C TYR A 75 11.41 9.47 -10.30
N LYS A 76 11.09 10.57 -11.00
CA LYS A 76 12.01 11.23 -11.95
C LYS A 76 13.33 11.66 -11.29
N ASN A 77 13.28 12.06 -10.03
CA ASN A 77 14.44 12.47 -9.25
C ASN A 77 15.06 11.32 -8.42
N SER A 78 14.57 10.08 -8.61
CA SER A 78 15.07 8.94 -7.85
C SER A 78 16.49 8.56 -8.26
N LYS A 79 17.24 7.99 -7.31
CA LYS A 79 18.61 7.51 -7.52
C LYS A 79 18.67 6.04 -7.11
N ASP A 80 19.38 5.22 -7.87
CA ASP A 80 19.51 3.77 -7.62
C ASP A 80 18.18 3.00 -7.55
N GLY A 81 17.12 3.51 -8.20
CA GLY A 81 15.76 2.94 -8.12
C GLY A 81 15.10 3.12 -6.75
N ILE A 82 15.59 4.02 -5.90
CA ILE A 82 15.05 4.36 -4.58
C ILE A 82 14.26 5.67 -4.71
N VAL A 83 12.94 5.58 -4.64
CA VAL A 83 12.04 6.74 -4.67
C VAL A 83 11.86 7.26 -3.25
N VAL A 84 12.07 8.56 -3.04
CA VAL A 84 11.92 9.18 -1.73
C VAL A 84 10.74 10.14 -1.77
N LEU A 85 9.70 9.86 -0.97
CA LEU A 85 8.49 10.66 -0.90
C LEU A 85 8.57 11.64 0.29
N PRO A 86 7.96 12.84 0.18
CA PRO A 86 7.97 13.83 1.26
C PRO A 86 7.05 13.43 2.42
N ASP A 87 6.03 12.62 2.17
CA ASP A 87 5.02 12.17 3.14
C ASP A 87 4.60 10.72 2.87
N TYR A 88 3.88 10.11 3.82
CA TYR A 88 3.16 8.88 3.57
C TYR A 88 1.99 9.14 2.61
N MET A 89 2.08 8.60 1.40
CA MET A 89 1.08 8.79 0.34
C MET A 89 0.89 7.54 -0.53
N PRO A 90 -0.25 7.39 -1.23
CA PRO A 90 -0.46 6.30 -2.17
C PRO A 90 0.53 6.38 -3.34
N TRP A 91 1.44 5.41 -3.45
CA TRP A 91 2.48 5.40 -4.49
C TRP A 91 2.41 4.19 -5.42
N LYS A 92 1.70 3.11 -5.03
CA LYS A 92 1.72 1.83 -5.76
C LYS A 92 1.32 1.98 -7.22
N ASN A 93 0.25 2.72 -7.50
CA ASN A 93 -0.23 2.96 -8.87
C ASN A 93 0.77 3.74 -9.73
N GLY A 94 1.54 4.66 -9.14
CA GLY A 94 2.55 5.42 -9.86
C GLY A 94 3.83 4.62 -10.17
N LEU A 95 4.14 3.58 -9.38
CA LEU A 95 5.46 2.92 -9.43
C LEU A 95 5.43 1.43 -9.82
N TYR A 96 4.29 0.74 -9.77
CA TYR A 96 4.25 -0.71 -9.99
C TYR A 96 4.72 -1.16 -11.40
N LYS A 97 4.55 -0.29 -12.40
CA LYS A 97 5.00 -0.53 -13.80
C LYS A 97 6.38 0.05 -14.12
N THR A 98 7.02 0.75 -13.19
CA THR A 98 8.31 1.41 -13.41
C THR A 98 9.48 0.51 -13.01
N ASP A 99 10.71 0.99 -13.19
CA ASP A 99 11.93 0.32 -12.71
C ASP A 99 12.26 0.60 -11.23
N ALA A 100 11.43 1.38 -10.52
CA ALA A 100 11.58 1.63 -9.09
C ALA A 100 11.63 0.31 -8.30
N LEU A 101 12.55 0.26 -7.33
CA LEU A 101 12.86 -0.92 -6.52
C LEU A 101 12.43 -0.73 -5.06
N PHE A 102 12.57 0.48 -4.54
CA PHE A 102 12.20 0.83 -3.17
C PHE A 102 11.49 2.18 -3.12
N VAL A 103 10.68 2.37 -2.08
CA VAL A 103 10.06 3.65 -1.72
C VAL A 103 10.39 3.95 -0.27
N VAL A 104 10.92 5.14 0.00
CA VAL A 104 11.24 5.65 1.34
C VAL A 104 10.32 6.82 1.66
N TYR A 105 9.70 6.83 2.84
CA TYR A 105 8.75 7.88 3.26
C TYR A 105 8.70 8.03 4.78
N PRO A 106 8.29 9.19 5.32
CA PRO A 106 8.08 9.35 6.76
C PRO A 106 7.04 8.38 7.30
N SER A 107 7.35 7.73 8.43
CA SER A 107 6.43 6.83 9.11
C SER A 107 5.40 7.61 9.92
N GLN A 108 4.14 7.18 9.88
CA GLN A 108 3.09 7.72 10.75
C GLN A 108 3.34 7.44 12.25
N ARG A 109 4.29 6.56 12.57
CA ARG A 109 4.70 6.23 13.95
C ARG A 109 6.04 6.88 14.34
N GLY A 110 6.51 7.85 13.55
CA GLY A 110 7.81 8.48 13.70
C GLY A 110 8.94 7.70 13.01
N GLY A 111 9.99 8.42 12.61
CA GLY A 111 11.08 7.90 11.78
C GLY A 111 10.67 7.73 10.31
N TYR A 112 11.33 6.80 9.61
CA TYR A 112 11.12 6.54 8.19
C TYR A 112 10.83 5.07 7.93
N SER A 113 10.03 4.79 6.89
CA SER A 113 9.83 3.45 6.36
C SER A 113 10.50 3.34 5.00
N ALA A 114 11.04 2.16 4.70
CA ALA A 114 11.45 1.78 3.36
C ALA A 114 10.72 0.51 2.96
N GLN A 115 10.02 0.55 1.82
CA GLN A 115 9.19 -0.54 1.32
C GLN A 115 9.63 -0.96 -0.08
N CYS A 116 9.67 -2.26 -0.34
CA CYS A 116 9.96 -2.81 -1.66
C CYS A 116 8.81 -2.50 -2.63
N VAL A 117 9.15 -2.12 -3.86
CA VAL A 117 8.20 -2.13 -4.96
C VAL A 117 7.97 -3.57 -5.41
N THR A 118 6.70 -3.94 -5.57
CA THR A 118 6.28 -5.27 -6.01
C THR A 118 6.29 -5.37 -7.54
N ASP A 119 6.73 -6.51 -8.07
CA ASP A 119 6.60 -6.84 -9.48
C ASP A 119 5.12 -7.11 -9.83
N TYR A 120 4.63 -6.45 -10.89
CA TYR A 120 3.21 -6.48 -11.21
C TYR A 120 2.71 -7.85 -11.71
N LYS A 121 3.59 -8.69 -12.27
CA LYS A 121 3.23 -10.02 -12.78
C LYS A 121 3.23 -11.06 -11.67
N THR A 122 4.30 -11.09 -10.89
CA THR A 122 4.53 -12.12 -9.88
C THR A 122 3.96 -11.77 -8.51
N ARG A 123 3.59 -10.50 -8.29
CA ARG A 123 3.17 -9.95 -6.99
C ARG A 123 4.21 -10.12 -5.87
N ARG A 124 5.48 -10.37 -6.21
CA ARG A 124 6.61 -10.49 -5.27
C ARG A 124 7.44 -9.20 -5.22
N SER A 125 8.09 -8.92 -4.09
CA SER A 125 9.04 -7.81 -3.97
C SER A 125 10.16 -7.93 -5.02
N LYS A 126 10.45 -6.85 -5.75
CA LYS A 126 11.52 -6.83 -6.76
C LYS A 126 12.91 -7.08 -6.14
N VAL A 127 13.15 -6.52 -4.95
CA VAL A 127 14.38 -6.72 -4.17
C VAL A 127 14.01 -6.82 -2.70
N PRO A 128 14.00 -8.02 -2.08
CA PRO A 128 13.76 -8.16 -0.65
C PRO A 128 14.97 -7.68 0.17
N PHE A 129 14.71 -7.19 1.38
CA PHE A 129 15.77 -6.86 2.34
C PHE A 129 16.57 -8.12 2.75
N PRO A 130 17.82 -7.98 3.25
CA PRO A 130 18.67 -9.12 3.63
C PRO A 130 18.00 -10.17 4.53
N PRO A 131 18.23 -11.48 4.29
CA PRO A 131 17.67 -12.56 5.11
C PRO A 131 17.95 -12.41 6.60
N ALA A 132 19.16 -11.96 6.95
CA ALA A 132 19.61 -11.82 8.34
C ALA A 132 18.83 -10.78 9.16
N TRP A 133 18.01 -9.93 8.52
CA TRP A 133 17.24 -8.87 9.17
C TRP A 133 15.79 -9.26 9.46
N GLY A 134 15.20 -10.15 8.65
CA GLY A 134 13.76 -10.44 8.72
C GLY A 134 13.33 -10.99 10.08
N GLY A 135 12.36 -10.32 10.71
CA GLY A 135 11.74 -10.78 11.96
C GLY A 135 12.67 -10.82 13.18
N GLN A 136 13.85 -10.20 13.10
CA GLN A 136 14.76 -10.12 14.24
C GLN A 136 14.24 -9.10 15.28
N PRO A 137 14.52 -9.32 16.58
CA PRO A 137 14.38 -8.27 17.60
C PRO A 137 15.17 -7.01 17.22
N GLU A 138 14.72 -5.85 17.69
CA GLU A 138 15.29 -4.55 17.32
C GLU A 138 16.79 -4.46 17.64
N GLU A 139 17.22 -4.93 18.82
CA GLU A 139 18.62 -4.88 19.25
C GLU A 139 19.52 -5.69 18.30
N ILE A 140 19.08 -6.89 17.95
CA ILE A 140 19.79 -7.79 17.02
C ILE A 140 19.77 -7.23 15.59
N LEU A 141 18.67 -6.60 15.19
CA LEU A 141 18.56 -5.97 13.89
C LEU A 141 19.55 -4.80 13.76
N ARG A 142 19.64 -3.94 14.78
CA ARG A 142 20.59 -2.82 14.81
C ARG A 142 22.03 -3.32 14.78
N GLU A 143 22.36 -4.34 15.56
CA GLU A 143 23.71 -4.95 15.56
C GLU A 143 24.07 -5.50 14.18
N LYS A 144 23.21 -6.35 13.60
CA LYS A 144 23.46 -7.01 12.30
C LYS A 144 23.46 -6.03 11.12
N SER A 145 22.62 -5.00 11.19
CA SER A 145 22.53 -4.00 10.12
C SER A 145 23.55 -2.89 10.29
N GLY A 146 24.03 -2.57 11.49
CA GLY A 146 24.84 -1.38 11.76
C GLY A 146 24.12 -0.08 11.36
N LEU A 147 22.78 -0.08 11.43
CA LEU A 147 21.89 1.03 11.10
C LEU A 147 20.86 1.18 12.23
N ALA A 148 20.28 2.37 12.38
CA ALA A 148 19.21 2.59 13.36
C ALA A 148 17.85 2.05 12.87
N LEU A 149 17.80 0.78 12.47
CA LEU A 149 16.59 0.08 12.07
C LEU A 149 15.80 -0.38 13.30
N LYS A 150 14.49 -0.12 13.29
CA LYS A 150 13.58 -0.52 14.37
C LYS A 150 12.84 -1.82 14.07
N PHE A 151 12.61 -2.11 12.79
CA PHE A 151 11.85 -3.28 12.38
C PHE A 151 12.24 -3.70 10.96
N CYS A 152 12.20 -5.01 10.71
CA CYS A 152 12.22 -5.59 9.38
C CYS A 152 11.17 -6.69 9.33
N HIS A 153 10.22 -6.58 8.40
CA HIS A 153 9.16 -7.57 8.25
C HIS A 153 9.76 -8.97 8.00
N PRO A 154 9.22 -10.06 8.58
CA PRO A 154 9.73 -11.42 8.35
C PRO A 154 9.82 -11.81 6.86
N SER A 155 8.82 -11.41 6.06
CA SER A 155 8.83 -11.55 4.59
C SER A 155 9.72 -10.54 3.84
N ARG A 156 10.46 -9.68 4.54
CA ARG A 156 11.53 -8.79 4.04
C ARG A 156 11.10 -7.76 2.99
N PHE A 157 9.84 -7.36 2.98
CA PHE A 157 9.34 -6.33 2.05
C PHE A 157 9.35 -4.91 2.63
N LEU A 158 9.59 -4.75 3.93
CA LEU A 158 9.52 -3.46 4.61
C LEU A 158 10.50 -3.42 5.78
N VAL A 159 11.18 -2.29 5.93
CA VAL A 159 11.92 -1.91 7.15
C VAL A 159 11.44 -0.56 7.65
N THR A 160 11.65 -0.30 8.95
CA THR A 160 11.55 1.03 9.52
C THR A 160 12.87 1.43 10.17
N ALA A 161 13.16 2.73 10.14
CA ALA A 161 14.39 3.31 10.65
C ALA A 161 14.11 4.59 11.45
N GLU A 162 15.05 5.01 12.30
CA GLU A 162 14.98 6.31 12.97
C GLU A 162 15.10 7.47 12.00
N THR A 163 16.02 7.37 11.04
CA THR A 163 16.35 8.46 10.12
C THR A 163 16.02 8.09 8.67
N LYS A 164 15.90 9.12 7.83
CA LYS A 164 15.72 8.96 6.38
C LYS A 164 16.95 8.32 5.76
N GLU A 165 18.12 8.72 6.24
CA GLU A 165 19.43 8.30 5.77
C GLU A 165 19.64 6.81 6.02
N ASP A 166 19.28 6.31 7.21
CA ASP A 166 19.31 4.88 7.52
C ASP A 166 18.34 4.07 6.67
N ALA A 167 17.14 4.60 6.39
CA ALA A 167 16.17 3.94 5.52
C ALA A 167 16.67 3.83 4.06
N ILE A 168 17.30 4.89 3.54
CA ILE A 168 17.92 4.88 2.21
C ILE A 168 19.12 3.93 2.18
N GLU A 169 19.96 3.95 3.21
CA GLU A 169 21.13 3.08 3.29
C GLU A 169 20.73 1.60 3.40
N ALA A 170 19.64 1.29 4.12
CA ALA A 170 19.07 -0.06 4.14
C ALA A 170 18.68 -0.55 2.74
N CYS A 171 18.05 0.29 1.92
CA CYS A 171 17.76 -0.02 0.52
C CYS A 171 19.04 -0.28 -0.28
N ARG A 172 20.05 0.57 -0.14
CA ARG A 172 21.35 0.41 -0.83
C ARG A 172 22.05 -0.89 -0.45
N ARG A 173 22.02 -1.28 0.82
CA ARG A 173 22.59 -2.57 1.26
C ARG A 173 21.80 -3.76 0.72
N ALA A 174 20.47 -3.65 0.62
CA ALA A 174 19.65 -4.66 -0.05
C ALA A 174 20.00 -4.78 -1.55
N LEU A 175 20.23 -3.65 -2.24
CA LEU A 175 20.69 -3.64 -3.64
C LEU A 175 22.05 -4.32 -3.80
N ARG A 176 23.03 -3.97 -2.97
CA ARG A 176 24.36 -4.61 -2.98
C ARG A 176 24.28 -6.11 -2.71
N ALA A 177 23.48 -6.52 -1.72
CA ALA A 177 23.27 -7.94 -1.41
C ALA A 177 22.60 -8.71 -2.57
N ALA A 178 21.81 -8.02 -3.40
CA ALA A 178 21.19 -8.57 -4.60
C ALA A 178 22.06 -8.44 -5.87
N GLY A 179 23.32 -7.99 -5.74
CA GLY A 179 24.23 -7.81 -6.88
C GLY A 179 23.87 -6.66 -7.81
N ARG A 180 23.04 -5.70 -7.35
CA ARG A 180 22.64 -4.52 -8.14
C ARG A 180 23.62 -3.37 -7.92
N PRO A 181 23.90 -2.56 -8.97
CA PRO A 181 24.77 -1.41 -8.84
C PRO A 181 24.14 -0.36 -7.92
N VAL A 182 24.99 0.32 -7.15
CA VAL A 182 24.62 1.45 -6.30
C VAL A 182 25.62 2.56 -6.54
N SER A 183 25.13 3.75 -6.84
CA SER A 183 25.96 4.93 -7.06
C SER A 183 26.77 5.30 -5.82
N ALA A 184 27.93 5.93 -6.01
CA ALA A 184 28.66 6.57 -4.92
C ALA A 184 27.80 7.71 -4.30
N GLN A 185 28.00 7.93 -2.99
CA GLN A 185 27.35 9.02 -2.25
C GLN A 185 27.72 10.38 -2.86
#